data_AF-A0AAD7BHM7-F1
#
_entry.id   AF-A0AAD7BHM7-F1
#
_cell.length_a   1.000
_cell.length_b   1.000
_cell.length_c   1.000
_cell.angle_alpha   90.00
_cell.angle_beta   90.00
_cell.angle_gamma   90.00
#
_symmetry.space_group_name_H-M   'P 1'
#
loop_
_entity.id
_entity.type
_entity.pdbx_description
1 polymer ?
#
loop_
_entity_poly.entity_id
_entity_poly.type
_entity_poly.pdbx_seq_one_letter_code
_entity_poly.pdbx_strand_id
1 'polypeptide(L)'
;MVSYRRTFTVNPDSLAPEHPYSFDSSKKSCQIAFFEFRGIGPPSTDFGYPGDVYVDLAPGAHALYWRDRHGHNPGQWRRWRSVLLDKVPLYKFMVSHPWASNPQESDLYLWVDPDGVTWTSRAAICASRAAMVQKDIAIILAGEKSPDVDALVAEILAKMLQLEESRALPPIKDTGNSYSTSSPAIAHRPRSYTDHRGRSNSSASQYSPPEPSRRIPPINSPPYPTRPAPFRSSPPPTPILYTPSHHSHRPLSATPSPIPTTSDSRHNVTAAPRRQMLAEPPPYGEAGPSKETASSDPSTLNPHPGATEQEMRESFAWNEMQRAQYAEAHFKRELRIKNRELSKCTVFCWSGALQVLLIAHQSRRKKKTL
;
A
#
# COMPACT_ATOMS: atom_id res chain seq x y z
N MET A 1 3.19 27.05 2.14
CA MET A 1 3.25 25.61 1.79
C MET A 1 4.47 25.02 2.45
N VAL A 2 4.33 23.88 3.13
CA VAL A 2 5.44 23.13 3.74
C VAL A 2 5.59 21.80 2.98
N SER A 3 6.80 21.25 2.91
CA SER A 3 7.07 19.97 2.25
C SER A 3 7.85 19.03 3.15
N TYR A 4 7.46 17.76 3.17
CA TYR A 4 8.12 16.69 3.91
C TYR A 4 8.62 15.66 2.92
N ARG A 5 9.90 15.27 3.04
CA ARG A 5 10.45 14.17 2.26
C ARG A 5 10.12 12.85 2.97
N ARG A 6 9.36 11.99 2.31
CA ARG A 6 8.99 10.65 2.78
C ARG A 6 9.69 9.60 1.91
N THR A 7 9.72 8.36 2.39
CA THR A 7 10.23 7.22 1.62
C THR A 7 9.32 6.02 1.77
N PHE A 8 9.22 5.20 0.73
CA PHE A 8 8.59 3.88 0.80
C PHE A 8 9.49 2.81 0.21
N THR A 9 9.27 1.56 0.63
CA THR A 9 10.01 0.41 0.13
C THR A 9 9.22 -0.26 -0.99
N VAL A 10 9.87 -0.58 -2.09
CA VAL A 10 9.24 -1.27 -3.23
C VAL A 10 10.20 -2.30 -3.85
N ASN A 11 9.63 -3.31 -4.51
CA ASN A 11 10.38 -4.18 -5.41
C ASN A 11 10.57 -3.45 -6.76
N PRO A 12 11.80 -3.29 -7.27
CA PRO A 12 12.05 -2.71 -8.60
C PRO A 12 11.17 -3.29 -9.72
N ASP A 13 10.88 -4.59 -9.69
CA ASP A 13 10.07 -5.27 -10.72
C ASP A 13 8.60 -4.80 -10.75
N SER A 14 8.12 -4.16 -9.68
CA SER A 14 6.75 -3.62 -9.60
C SER A 14 6.59 -2.27 -10.31
N LEU A 15 7.68 -1.70 -10.82
CA LEU A 15 7.69 -0.41 -11.50
C LEU A 15 7.81 -0.57 -13.01
N ALA A 16 7.26 0.39 -13.75
CA ALA A 16 7.32 0.41 -15.20
C ALA A 16 8.77 0.61 -15.68
N PRO A 17 9.24 -0.10 -16.72
CA PRO A 17 10.65 -0.03 -17.17
C PRO A 17 11.16 1.39 -17.42
N GLU A 18 10.27 2.31 -17.76
CA GLU A 18 10.55 3.71 -18.08
C GLU A 18 10.48 4.67 -16.87
N HIS A 19 10.51 4.15 -15.63
CA HIS A 19 10.49 4.94 -14.40
C HIS A 19 11.75 5.82 -14.25
N PRO A 20 11.66 7.00 -13.60
CA PRO A 20 12.79 7.92 -13.45
C PRO A 20 13.78 7.51 -12.35
N TYR A 21 13.46 6.49 -11.56
CA TYR A 21 14.26 6.07 -10.42
C TYR A 21 15.45 5.22 -10.86
N SER A 22 16.61 5.44 -10.24
CA SER A 22 17.78 4.58 -10.42
C SER A 22 17.86 3.57 -9.27
N PHE A 23 17.91 2.28 -9.59
CA PHE A 23 18.03 1.21 -8.61
C PHE A 23 19.36 0.49 -8.70
N ASP A 24 19.84 0.08 -7.53
CA ASP A 24 20.91 -0.89 -7.42
C ASP A 24 20.30 -2.29 -7.63
N SER A 25 20.58 -2.90 -8.79
CA SER A 25 20.05 -4.20 -9.19
C SER A 25 20.48 -5.35 -8.27
N SER A 26 21.45 -5.12 -7.37
CA SER A 26 21.86 -6.12 -6.38
C SER A 26 20.86 -6.28 -5.22
N LYS A 27 19.95 -5.32 -5.04
CA LYS A 27 19.01 -5.32 -3.91
C LYS A 27 17.62 -5.82 -4.33
N LYS A 28 17.04 -6.70 -3.50
CA LYS A 28 15.66 -7.20 -3.66
C LYS A 28 14.59 -6.13 -3.40
N SER A 29 14.96 -5.03 -2.76
CA SER A 29 14.08 -3.90 -2.48
C SER A 29 14.85 -2.59 -2.52
N CYS A 30 14.17 -1.53 -2.93
CA CYS A 30 14.69 -0.18 -2.97
C CYS A 30 13.80 0.76 -2.16
N GLN A 31 14.39 1.85 -1.68
CA GLN A 31 13.64 2.95 -1.06
C GLN A 31 13.48 4.07 -2.08
N ILE A 32 12.24 4.48 -2.33
CA ILE A 32 11.91 5.58 -3.22
C ILE A 32 11.44 6.75 -2.37
N ALA A 33 12.00 7.92 -2.63
CA ALA A 33 11.57 9.16 -2.00
C ALA A 33 10.40 9.78 -2.76
N PHE A 34 9.46 10.37 -2.02
CA PHE A 34 8.43 11.25 -2.55
C PHE A 34 8.25 12.43 -1.60
N PHE A 35 7.66 13.51 -2.11
CA PHE A 35 7.33 14.68 -1.30
C PHE A 35 5.86 14.70 -0.92
N GLU A 36 5.63 14.96 0.35
CA GLU A 36 4.33 15.30 0.91
C GLU A 36 4.28 16.81 1.11
N PHE A 37 3.46 17.49 0.32
CA PHE A 37 3.22 18.92 0.42
C PHE A 37 2.00 19.20 1.31
N ARG A 38 2.02 20.30 2.04
CA ARG A 38 0.89 20.78 2.84
C ARG A 38 0.61 22.25 2.62
N GLY A 39 -0.65 22.60 2.43
CA GLY A 39 -1.09 23.97 2.19
C GLY A 39 -2.58 24.14 2.40
N ILE A 40 -3.08 25.36 2.23
CA ILE A 40 -4.50 25.68 2.35
C ILE A 40 -5.07 25.81 0.93
N GLY A 41 -6.11 25.04 0.64
CA GLY A 41 -6.75 24.96 -0.66
C GLY A 41 -6.10 23.94 -1.61
N PRO A 42 -6.71 23.73 -2.79
CA PRO A 42 -6.21 22.78 -3.78
C PRO A 42 -4.79 23.12 -4.26
N PRO A 43 -3.98 22.11 -4.64
CA PRO A 43 -2.61 22.35 -5.11
C PRO A 43 -2.58 23.07 -6.47
N SER A 44 -1.62 23.97 -6.66
CA SER A 44 -1.31 24.55 -7.97
C SER A 44 -0.79 23.47 -8.93
N THR A 45 -1.03 23.67 -10.23
CA THR A 45 -0.53 22.81 -11.31
C THR A 45 0.99 22.89 -11.49
N ASP A 46 1.65 23.89 -10.93
CA ASP A 46 3.00 24.29 -11.34
C ASP A 46 4.14 23.54 -10.60
N PHE A 47 3.80 22.64 -9.68
CA PHE A 47 4.78 21.90 -8.89
C PHE A 47 4.42 20.42 -8.69
N GLY A 48 5.42 19.65 -8.22
CA GLY A 48 5.32 18.24 -7.88
C GLY A 48 5.74 17.31 -9.03
N TYR A 49 6.25 16.13 -8.67
CA TYR A 49 6.59 15.04 -9.57
C TYR A 49 5.56 13.90 -9.45
N PRO A 50 5.39 13.05 -10.47
CA PRO A 50 4.47 11.91 -10.36
C PRO A 50 4.83 11.02 -9.17
N GLY A 51 3.86 10.83 -8.27
CA GLY A 51 4.01 10.07 -7.03
C GLY A 51 4.09 10.95 -5.79
N ASP A 52 4.31 12.25 -5.95
CA ASP A 52 4.18 13.20 -4.86
C ASP A 52 2.71 13.33 -4.44
N VAL A 53 2.52 13.76 -3.19
CA VAL A 53 1.20 13.90 -2.57
C VAL A 53 1.05 15.30 -1.99
N TYR A 54 -0.17 15.80 -1.93
CA TYR A 54 -0.50 17.09 -1.33
C TYR A 54 -1.68 16.94 -0.38
N VAL A 55 -1.54 17.46 0.83
CA VAL A 55 -2.59 17.52 1.85
C VAL A 55 -3.11 18.95 1.93
N ASP A 56 -4.38 19.11 1.57
CA ASP A 56 -5.12 20.34 1.79
C ASP A 56 -5.53 20.42 3.27
N LEU A 57 -5.15 21.52 3.91
CA LEU A 57 -5.39 21.83 5.32
C LEU A 57 -6.54 22.84 5.50
N ALA A 58 -7.37 23.06 4.49
CA ALA A 58 -8.56 23.88 4.61
C ALA A 58 -9.44 23.39 5.78
N PRO A 59 -9.78 24.26 6.76
CA PRO A 59 -10.58 23.87 7.91
C PRO A 59 -11.92 23.23 7.51
N GLY A 60 -12.20 22.03 8.02
CA GLY A 60 -13.44 21.29 7.69
C GLY A 60 -13.47 20.67 6.28
N ALA A 61 -12.42 20.85 5.49
CA ALA A 61 -12.35 20.37 4.10
C ALA A 61 -11.00 19.72 3.77
N HIS A 62 -10.39 19.04 4.75
CA HIS A 62 -9.14 18.32 4.52
C HIS A 62 -9.27 17.36 3.34
N ALA A 63 -8.29 17.39 2.44
CA ALA A 63 -8.32 16.56 1.24
C ALA A 63 -6.91 16.08 0.88
N LEU A 64 -6.83 14.84 0.39
CA LEU A 64 -5.59 14.28 -0.13
C LEU A 64 -5.60 14.35 -1.66
N TYR A 65 -4.48 14.77 -2.22
CA TYR A 65 -4.22 14.78 -3.65
C TYR A 65 -2.95 13.99 -3.94
N TRP A 66 -2.87 13.42 -5.13
CA TRP A 66 -1.65 12.81 -5.65
C TRP A 66 -1.36 13.35 -7.05
N ARG A 67 -0.06 13.42 -7.39
CA ARG A 67 0.37 13.90 -8.69
C ARG A 67 0.40 12.75 -9.68
N ASP A 68 -0.44 12.82 -10.71
CA ASP A 68 -0.48 11.81 -11.77
C ASP A 68 0.71 11.94 -12.73
N ARG A 69 0.89 10.95 -13.62
CA ARG A 69 1.84 11.04 -14.75
C ARG A 69 1.10 11.31 -16.05
N HIS A 70 1.74 12.07 -16.94
CA HIS A 70 1.35 12.20 -18.34
C HIS A 70 2.55 11.84 -19.22
N GLY A 71 2.71 10.54 -19.49
CA GLY A 71 3.96 10.00 -20.04
C GLY A 71 5.09 10.19 -19.03
N HIS A 72 6.15 10.88 -19.45
CA HIS A 72 7.29 11.23 -18.57
C HIS A 72 7.11 12.54 -17.80
N ASN A 73 6.08 13.33 -18.13
CA ASN A 73 5.86 14.62 -17.51
C ASN A 73 4.91 14.51 -16.31
N PRO A 74 4.99 15.43 -15.33
CA PRO A 74 3.99 15.57 -14.30
C PRO A 74 2.60 15.79 -14.92
N GLY A 75 1.64 14.94 -14.55
CA GLY A 75 0.23 15.06 -14.90
C GLY A 75 -0.51 16.04 -13.99
N GLN A 76 -1.85 15.97 -13.97
CA GLN A 76 -2.64 16.81 -13.07
C GLN A 76 -2.61 16.28 -11.63
N TRP A 77 -2.80 17.18 -10.66
CA TRP A 77 -3.16 16.77 -9.31
C TRP A 77 -4.55 16.17 -9.31
N ARG A 78 -4.70 14.98 -8.72
CA ARG A 78 -5.98 14.28 -8.61
C ARG A 78 -6.36 14.11 -7.16
N ARG A 79 -7.60 14.48 -6.84
CA ARG A 79 -8.15 14.30 -5.50
C ARG A 79 -8.39 12.81 -5.23
N TRP A 80 -7.94 12.34 -4.08
CA TRP A 80 -8.20 10.99 -3.61
C TRP A 80 -9.64 10.91 -3.11
N ARG A 81 -10.48 10.17 -3.86
CA ARG A 81 -11.93 10.02 -3.62
C ARG A 81 -12.33 8.58 -3.38
N SER A 82 -11.37 7.74 -2.99
CA SER A 82 -11.57 6.31 -2.88
C SER A 82 -10.95 5.79 -1.59
N VAL A 83 -11.76 5.75 -0.53
CA VAL A 83 -11.45 5.00 0.68
C VAL A 83 -12.02 3.61 0.49
N LEU A 84 -11.28 2.58 0.90
CA LEU A 84 -11.72 1.19 0.79
C LEU A 84 -13.04 0.98 1.55
N LEU A 85 -14.13 0.76 0.80
CA LEU A 85 -15.46 0.45 1.32
C LEU A 85 -15.79 -1.03 1.06
N ASP A 86 -14.98 -1.98 1.53
CA ASP A 86 -15.25 -3.43 1.42
C ASP A 86 -15.55 -3.97 0.00
N LYS A 87 -15.31 -3.18 -1.07
CA LYS A 87 -15.64 -3.55 -2.44
C LYS A 87 -14.53 -4.41 -3.05
N VAL A 88 -14.93 -5.58 -3.54
CA VAL A 88 -14.08 -6.46 -4.35
C VAL A 88 -14.38 -6.22 -5.83
N PRO A 89 -13.38 -6.12 -6.70
CA PRO A 89 -11.95 -6.21 -6.41
C PRO A 89 -11.33 -4.86 -6.01
N LEU A 90 -10.47 -4.90 -4.98
CA LEU A 90 -9.88 -3.72 -4.31
C LEU A 90 -9.13 -2.78 -5.27
N TYR A 91 -8.44 -3.33 -6.28
CA TYR A 91 -7.64 -2.54 -7.23
C TYR A 91 -8.46 -1.50 -8.01
N LYS A 92 -9.79 -1.66 -8.11
CA LYS A 92 -10.67 -0.67 -8.78
C LYS A 92 -10.90 0.59 -7.95
N PHE A 93 -10.64 0.52 -6.65
CA PHE A 93 -10.90 1.59 -5.69
C PHE A 93 -9.63 2.08 -5.00
N MET A 94 -8.47 1.66 -5.49
CA MET A 94 -7.17 2.06 -4.97
C MET A 94 -6.43 2.84 -6.04
N VAL A 95 -5.73 3.89 -5.63
CA VAL A 95 -4.88 4.66 -6.52
C VAL A 95 -3.54 3.97 -6.61
N SER A 96 -3.24 3.35 -7.74
CA SER A 96 -1.90 2.80 -8.01
C SER A 96 -0.88 3.92 -8.15
N HIS A 97 0.35 3.66 -7.73
CA HIS A 97 1.45 4.59 -7.97
C HIS A 97 1.61 4.89 -9.46
N PRO A 98 1.91 6.14 -9.88
CA PRO A 98 1.94 6.50 -11.30
C PRO A 98 2.92 5.66 -12.10
N TRP A 99 4.05 5.26 -11.48
CA TRP A 99 5.07 4.44 -12.10
C TRP A 99 4.89 2.93 -11.89
N ALA A 100 3.73 2.46 -11.44
CA ALA A 100 3.44 1.04 -11.40
C ALA A 100 3.43 0.46 -12.84
N SER A 101 4.03 -0.71 -13.03
CA SER A 101 4.09 -1.38 -14.34
C SER A 101 2.70 -1.71 -14.88
N ASN A 102 1.84 -2.25 -14.02
CA ASN A 102 0.45 -2.55 -14.32
C ASN A 102 -0.43 -2.14 -13.13
N PRO A 103 -1.36 -1.18 -13.27
CA PRO A 103 -2.25 -0.77 -12.18
C PRO A 103 -3.06 -1.91 -11.54
N GLN A 104 -3.45 -2.92 -12.33
CA GLN A 104 -4.26 -4.05 -11.86
C GLN A 104 -3.46 -5.06 -11.03
N GLU A 105 -2.19 -5.25 -11.39
CA GLU A 105 -1.24 -6.18 -10.76
C GLU A 105 -0.29 -5.45 -9.79
N SER A 106 -0.41 -4.12 -9.68
CA SER A 106 0.46 -3.32 -8.82
C SER A 106 0.29 -3.74 -7.36
N ASP A 107 1.41 -3.87 -6.66
CA ASP A 107 1.45 -3.96 -5.20
C ASP A 107 1.85 -2.61 -4.57
N LEU A 108 1.61 -1.50 -5.27
CA LEU A 108 1.97 -0.17 -4.79
C LEU A 108 0.82 0.82 -4.94
N TYR A 109 0.15 1.09 -3.83
CA TYR A 109 -1.05 1.93 -3.77
C TYR A 109 -0.87 3.08 -2.77
N LEU A 110 -1.51 4.21 -3.07
CA LEU A 110 -1.61 5.33 -2.15
C LEU A 110 -2.48 4.93 -0.97
N TRP A 111 -1.97 5.17 0.23
CA TRP A 111 -2.69 4.95 1.48
C TRP A 111 -2.43 6.08 2.46
N VAL A 112 -3.44 6.38 3.26
CA VAL A 112 -3.32 7.26 4.42
C VAL A 112 -3.96 6.59 5.61
N ASP A 113 -3.26 6.67 6.73
CA ASP A 113 -3.73 6.25 8.04
C ASP A 113 -3.28 7.29 9.08
N PRO A 114 -3.61 7.10 10.36
CA PRO A 114 -3.20 8.05 11.40
C PRO A 114 -1.69 8.18 11.58
N ASP A 115 -0.88 7.25 11.05
CA ASP A 115 0.58 7.31 11.15
C ASP A 115 1.21 8.15 10.03
N GLY A 116 0.54 8.28 8.88
CA GLY A 116 0.97 9.16 7.79
C GLY A 116 0.36 8.82 6.43
N VAL A 117 0.84 9.53 5.40
CA VAL A 117 0.59 9.20 3.99
C VAL A 117 1.76 8.36 3.46
N THR A 118 1.47 7.27 2.76
CA THR A 118 2.49 6.37 2.20
C THR A 118 2.04 5.68 0.91
N TRP A 119 3.02 5.19 0.14
CA TRP A 119 2.79 4.23 -0.93
C TRP A 119 3.14 2.85 -0.43
N THR A 120 2.20 1.91 -0.47
CA THR A 120 2.39 0.60 0.18
C THR A 120 1.58 -0.51 -0.50
N SER A 121 1.80 -1.74 -0.05
CA SER A 121 1.16 -2.92 -0.62
C SER A 121 -0.26 -3.13 -0.14
N ARG A 122 -1.03 -3.90 -0.93
CA ARG A 122 -2.39 -4.30 -0.57
C ARG A 122 -2.46 -4.99 0.79
N ALA A 123 -1.50 -5.86 1.08
CA ALA A 123 -1.42 -6.56 2.37
C ALA A 123 -1.22 -5.58 3.55
N ALA A 124 -0.33 -4.59 3.38
CA ALA A 124 -0.11 -3.56 4.39
C ALA A 124 -1.34 -2.68 4.61
N ILE A 125 -2.09 -2.39 3.55
CA ILE A 125 -3.34 -1.62 3.62
C ILE A 125 -4.41 -2.40 4.37
N CYS A 126 -4.58 -3.69 4.10
CA CYS A 126 -5.51 -4.53 4.85
C CYS A 126 -5.16 -4.56 6.35
N ALA A 127 -3.88 -4.66 6.69
CA ALA A 127 -3.41 -4.64 8.07
C ALA A 127 -3.65 -3.27 8.75
N SER A 128 -3.28 -2.18 8.09
CA SER A 128 -3.51 -0.81 8.57
C SER A 128 -5.01 -0.54 8.75
N ARG A 129 -5.85 -0.95 7.79
CA ARG A 129 -7.31 -0.80 7.89
C ARG A 129 -7.90 -1.55 9.07
N ALA A 130 -7.47 -2.80 9.30
CA ALA A 130 -7.92 -3.56 10.48
C ALA A 130 -7.57 -2.84 11.79
N ALA A 131 -6.38 -2.23 11.87
CA ALA A 131 -5.97 -1.44 13.04
C ALA A 131 -6.77 -0.13 13.19
N MET A 132 -7.13 0.53 12.08
CA MET A 132 -8.00 1.73 12.11
C MET A 132 -9.41 1.40 12.62
N VAL A 133 -10.00 0.30 12.13
CA VAL A 133 -11.32 -0.15 12.59
C VAL A 133 -11.31 -0.50 14.08
N GLN A 134 -10.25 -1.15 14.57
CA GLN A 134 -10.09 -1.44 16.00
C GLN A 134 -10.00 -0.18 16.87
N LYS A 135 -9.55 0.94 16.30
CA LYS A 135 -9.40 2.24 16.98
C LYS A 135 -10.59 3.17 16.76
N ASP A 136 -11.66 2.69 16.14
CA ASP A 136 -12.84 3.50 15.81
C ASP A 136 -12.51 4.71 14.91
N ILE A 137 -11.66 4.50 13.90
CA ILE A 137 -11.26 5.54 12.94
C ILE A 137 -11.82 5.20 11.58
N ALA A 138 -12.58 6.15 11.00
CA ALA A 138 -13.24 5.99 9.71
C ALA A 138 -14.03 4.67 9.60
N ILE A 139 -14.81 4.33 10.63
CA ILE A 139 -15.69 3.16 10.58
C ILE A 139 -16.82 3.42 9.58
N ILE A 140 -17.08 2.43 8.73
CA ILE A 140 -18.26 2.42 7.86
C ILE A 140 -19.23 1.44 8.50
N LEU A 141 -20.47 1.89 8.74
CA LEU A 141 -21.46 1.02 9.36
C LEU A 141 -21.92 -0.05 8.38
N ALA A 142 -22.11 -1.28 8.88
CA ALA A 142 -22.60 -2.38 8.06
C ALA A 142 -23.96 -2.01 7.46
N GLY A 143 -24.06 -2.04 6.13
CA GLY A 143 -25.28 -1.68 5.39
C GLY A 143 -25.30 -0.26 4.82
N GLU A 144 -24.31 0.58 5.14
CA GLU A 144 -24.18 1.91 4.54
C GLU A 144 -23.73 1.80 3.06
N LYS A 145 -24.64 2.15 2.14
CA LYS A 145 -24.41 1.97 0.69
C LYS A 145 -23.53 3.05 0.07
N SER A 146 -23.45 4.22 0.70
CA SER A 146 -22.80 5.42 0.16
C SER A 146 -22.25 6.30 1.28
N PRO A 147 -21.19 5.84 1.97
CA PRO A 147 -20.56 6.67 2.98
C PRO A 147 -19.95 7.92 2.33
N ASP A 148 -19.94 9.01 3.08
CA ASP A 148 -19.30 10.25 2.68
C ASP A 148 -17.77 10.06 2.70
N VAL A 149 -17.22 9.67 1.55
CA VAL A 149 -15.79 9.40 1.39
C VAL A 149 -14.96 10.65 1.67
N ASP A 150 -15.43 11.83 1.29
CA ASP A 150 -14.69 13.07 1.52
C ASP A 150 -14.61 13.38 3.02
N ALA A 151 -15.70 13.18 3.77
CA ALA A 151 -15.70 13.31 5.23
C ALA A 151 -14.80 12.27 5.92
N LEU A 152 -14.82 11.01 5.47
CA LEU A 152 -13.96 9.96 6.00
C LEU A 152 -12.47 10.27 5.77
N VAL A 153 -12.10 10.72 4.56
CA VAL A 153 -10.72 11.16 4.27
C VAL A 153 -10.34 12.34 5.17
N ALA A 154 -11.24 13.31 5.35
CA ALA A 154 -10.98 14.45 6.20
C ALA A 154 -10.78 14.05 7.67
N GLU A 155 -11.54 13.08 8.18
CA GLU A 155 -11.38 12.52 9.52
C GLU A 155 -10.01 11.85 9.70
N ILE A 156 -9.61 11.00 8.75
CA ILE A 156 -8.32 10.31 8.79
C ILE A 156 -7.17 11.32 8.78
N LEU A 157 -7.23 12.32 7.89
CA LEU A 157 -6.22 13.37 7.80
C LEU A 157 -6.15 14.22 9.07
N ALA A 158 -7.30 14.58 9.66
CA ALA A 158 -7.33 15.30 10.93
C ALA A 158 -6.67 14.49 12.06
N LYS A 159 -6.95 13.17 12.13
CA LYS A 159 -6.31 12.28 13.10
C LYS A 159 -4.81 12.13 12.88
N MET A 160 -4.38 12.01 11.62
CA MET A 160 -2.97 11.98 11.24
C MET A 160 -2.23 13.24 11.71
N LEU A 161 -2.79 14.42 11.43
CA LEU A 161 -2.20 15.71 11.82
C LEU A 161 -2.16 15.86 13.35
N GLN A 162 -3.23 15.48 14.05
CA GLN A 162 -3.28 15.49 15.52
C GLN A 162 -2.19 14.59 16.14
N LEU A 163 -2.01 13.38 15.60
CA LEU A 163 -0.99 12.46 16.09
C LEU A 163 0.42 12.97 15.79
N GLU A 164 0.65 13.55 14.62
CA GLU A 164 1.96 14.13 14.28
C GLU A 164 2.30 15.33 15.16
N GLU A 165 1.34 16.20 15.47
CA GLU A 165 1.51 17.30 16.43
C GLU A 165 1.85 16.76 17.83
N SER A 166 1.20 15.69 18.26
CA SER A 166 1.53 15.05 19.55
C SER A 166 2.90 14.34 19.58
N ARG A 167 3.41 13.93 18.41
CA ARG A 167 4.74 13.29 18.27
C ARG A 167 5.86 14.30 18.19
N ALA A 168 5.58 15.51 17.70
CA ALA A 168 6.52 16.62 17.80
C ALA A 168 6.75 16.84 19.30
N LEU A 169 7.91 16.40 19.78
CA LEU A 169 8.30 16.57 21.18
C LEU A 169 8.00 18.01 21.59
N PRO A 170 7.40 18.24 22.78
CA PRO A 170 7.18 19.60 23.25
C PRO A 170 8.52 20.33 23.14
N PRO A 171 8.54 21.59 22.66
CA PRO A 171 9.77 22.35 22.58
C PRO A 171 10.45 22.22 23.92
N ILE A 172 11.69 21.72 23.92
CA ILE A 172 12.50 21.62 25.14
C ILE A 172 12.52 23.05 25.65
N LYS A 173 11.70 23.32 26.66
CA LYS A 173 11.80 24.55 27.40
C LYS A 173 13.15 24.37 28.05
N ASP A 174 14.15 25.03 27.49
CA ASP A 174 15.36 25.38 28.20
C ASP A 174 14.86 26.18 29.41
N THR A 175 14.40 25.47 30.43
CA THR A 175 14.24 26.02 31.75
C THR A 175 15.64 26.48 32.04
N GLY A 176 15.81 27.80 31.97
CA GLY A 176 17.03 28.51 32.28
C GLY A 176 17.42 28.21 33.71
N ASN A 177 17.92 27.00 33.93
CA ASN A 177 18.91 26.70 34.92
C ASN A 177 20.20 27.23 34.33
N SER A 178 20.30 28.56 34.38
CA SER A 178 21.52 29.22 34.76
C SER A 178 21.99 28.66 36.11
N TYR A 179 22.40 27.39 36.11
CA TYR A 179 23.44 26.94 37.02
C TYR A 179 24.68 27.66 36.52
N SER A 180 24.87 28.87 37.07
CA SER A 180 26.17 29.50 37.21
C SER A 180 27.12 28.41 37.65
N THR A 181 27.82 27.84 36.68
CA THR A 181 28.88 26.88 36.91
C THR A 181 29.99 27.73 37.46
N SER A 182 29.98 27.93 38.78
CA SER A 182 31.12 28.41 39.52
C SER A 182 32.24 27.41 39.27
N SER A 183 33.06 27.72 38.27
CA SER A 183 34.32 27.05 38.02
C SER A 183 35.11 27.03 39.33
N PRO A 184 35.61 25.88 39.80
CA PRO A 184 36.55 25.88 40.91
C PRO A 184 37.80 26.62 40.45
N ALA A 185 38.17 27.63 41.24
CA ALA A 185 39.30 28.51 41.02
C ALA A 185 40.59 27.70 40.82
N ILE A 186 41.15 27.76 39.61
CA ILE A 186 42.55 27.45 39.37
C ILE A 186 43.33 28.75 39.60
N ALA A 187 44.15 28.72 40.64
CA ALA A 187 45.00 29.81 41.07
C ALA A 187 46.02 30.22 39.99
N HIS A 188 46.00 31.51 39.69
CA HIS A 188 47.12 32.39 39.35
C HIS A 188 48.28 31.85 38.48
N ARG A 189 48.39 32.41 37.27
CA ARG A 189 49.68 32.94 36.78
C ARG A 189 49.47 34.26 36.04
N PRO A 190 50.19 35.35 36.36
CA PRO A 190 49.90 36.68 35.84
C PRO A 190 50.53 36.86 34.47
N ARG A 191 49.78 37.43 33.53
CA ARG A 191 50.38 38.16 32.41
C ARG A 191 49.60 39.43 32.12
N SER A 192 50.37 40.50 32.18
CA SER A 192 50.03 41.90 32.26
C SER A 192 49.75 42.50 30.88
N TYR A 193 49.03 43.64 30.87
CA TYR A 193 48.93 44.68 29.83
C TYR A 193 48.20 44.27 28.53
N THR A 194 47.27 45.04 27.92
CA THR A 194 46.86 46.46 27.94
C THR A 194 45.39 46.47 27.50
N ASP A 195 44.45 47.01 28.28
CA ASP A 195 43.84 48.33 28.12
C ASP A 195 43.51 48.76 26.67
N HIS A 196 42.23 48.69 26.30
CA HIS A 196 41.56 49.73 25.51
C HIS A 196 40.09 49.84 25.89
N ARG A 197 39.86 50.80 26.80
CA ARG A 197 38.72 51.73 26.88
C ARG A 197 37.75 51.79 25.70
N GLY A 198 36.47 51.81 26.07
CA GLY A 198 35.43 52.66 25.47
C GLY A 198 34.28 51.87 24.86
N ARG A 199 33.00 52.21 25.03
CA ARG A 199 32.36 53.33 25.70
C ARG A 199 30.86 52.98 25.73
N SER A 200 30.32 53.02 26.93
CA SER A 200 28.99 53.45 27.36
C SER A 200 27.86 53.69 26.33
N ASN A 201 26.68 53.24 26.75
CA ASN A 201 25.42 54.00 26.84
C ASN A 201 24.37 53.93 25.72
N SER A 202 23.28 53.26 26.10
CA SER A 202 21.94 53.83 26.29
C SER A 202 21.00 54.09 25.11
N SER A 203 19.72 53.92 25.49
CA SER A 203 18.49 54.57 24.99
C SER A 203 17.82 54.04 23.72
N ALA A 204 16.75 53.29 23.97
CA ALA A 204 15.37 53.56 23.58
C ALA A 204 15.09 54.59 22.46
N SER A 205 14.30 54.15 21.46
CA SER A 205 13.20 54.86 20.76
C SER A 205 12.56 53.84 19.79
N GLN A 206 11.35 53.31 20.03
CA GLN A 206 10.08 53.82 19.48
C GLN A 206 10.23 54.57 18.16
N TYR A 207 9.85 53.96 17.03
CA TYR A 207 9.21 54.60 15.86
C TYR A 207 8.74 53.54 14.85
N SER A 208 7.45 53.58 14.52
CA SER A 208 6.85 53.12 13.25
C SER A 208 6.25 54.36 12.57
N PRO A 209 5.73 54.30 11.33
CA PRO A 209 6.26 53.85 10.03
C PRO A 209 6.30 55.06 9.02
N PRO A 210 6.55 54.88 7.70
CA PRO A 210 5.40 54.67 6.78
C PRO A 210 5.68 53.77 5.55
N GLU A 211 4.58 53.26 4.98
CA GLU A 211 4.46 52.77 3.61
C GLU A 211 4.96 53.80 2.58
N PRO A 212 5.49 53.32 1.44
CA PRO A 212 4.89 53.80 0.18
C PRO A 212 4.75 52.72 -0.89
N SER A 213 3.49 52.58 -1.32
CA SER A 213 3.03 52.41 -2.71
C SER A 213 4.14 52.41 -3.78
N ARG A 214 4.45 51.23 -4.33
CA ARG A 214 5.22 51.11 -5.58
C ARG A 214 4.29 50.77 -6.73
N ARG A 215 4.10 51.77 -7.58
CA ARG A 215 3.51 51.69 -8.92
C ARG A 215 4.25 50.66 -9.76
N ILE A 216 3.48 49.79 -10.40
CA ILE A 216 3.91 48.87 -11.46
C ILE A 216 4.11 49.69 -12.74
N PRO A 217 5.26 49.63 -13.43
CA PRO A 217 5.39 50.16 -14.78
C PRO A 217 4.76 49.21 -15.81
N PRO A 218 4.16 49.71 -16.90
CA PRO A 218 3.58 48.88 -17.95
C PRO A 218 4.70 48.22 -18.76
N ILE A 219 4.68 46.89 -18.82
CA ILE A 219 5.55 46.10 -19.71
C ILE A 219 4.98 46.20 -21.12
N ASN A 220 5.65 46.96 -21.97
CA ASN A 220 5.51 46.89 -23.42
C ASN A 220 6.08 45.55 -23.92
N SER A 221 5.19 44.65 -24.32
CA SER A 221 5.55 43.41 -25.02
C SER A 221 5.86 43.71 -26.49
N PRO A 222 7.03 43.31 -27.03
CA PRO A 222 7.26 43.33 -28.47
C PRO A 222 6.49 42.21 -29.19
N PRO A 223 6.12 42.40 -30.47
CA PRO A 223 5.37 41.41 -31.24
C PRO A 223 6.24 40.18 -31.56
N TYR A 224 5.74 39.00 -31.24
CA TYR A 224 6.35 37.72 -31.62
C TYR A 224 6.29 37.53 -33.14
N PRO A 225 7.38 37.07 -33.79
CA PRO A 225 7.35 36.71 -35.19
C PRO A 225 6.62 35.38 -35.41
N THR A 226 5.80 35.38 -36.46
CA THR A 226 5.00 34.29 -37.01
C THR A 226 5.85 33.04 -37.22
N ARG A 227 5.49 31.95 -36.54
CA ARG A 227 6.08 30.62 -36.72
C ARG A 227 5.53 29.98 -38.02
N PRO A 228 6.39 29.50 -38.94
CA PRO A 228 5.92 28.77 -40.12
C PRO A 228 5.46 27.34 -39.76
N ALA A 229 4.52 26.87 -40.58
CA ALA A 229 3.77 25.61 -40.51
C ALA A 229 4.65 24.35 -40.73
N PRO A 230 4.11 23.13 -40.52
CA PRO A 230 4.87 21.95 -40.15
C PRO A 230 5.47 21.22 -41.36
N PHE A 231 6.69 20.72 -41.19
CA PHE A 231 7.26 19.75 -42.10
C PHE A 231 6.59 18.39 -41.95
N ARG A 232 6.27 17.86 -43.13
CA ARG A 232 5.63 16.59 -43.43
C ARG A 232 6.63 15.43 -43.24
N SER A 233 6.15 14.38 -42.60
CA SER A 233 6.37 12.95 -42.89
C SER A 233 7.79 12.36 -42.96
N SER A 234 8.03 11.39 -42.08
CA SER A 234 8.74 10.14 -42.43
C SER A 234 8.02 8.96 -41.76
N PRO A 235 7.72 7.87 -42.49
CA PRO A 235 7.12 6.68 -41.90
C PRO A 235 8.16 5.88 -41.08
N PRO A 236 7.76 5.18 -40.01
CA PRO A 236 8.66 4.30 -39.27
C PRO A 236 8.99 3.03 -40.09
N PRO A 237 10.21 2.47 -39.94
CA PRO A 237 10.57 1.20 -40.57
C PRO A 237 9.78 0.03 -39.95
N THR A 238 9.40 -0.91 -40.81
CA THR A 238 8.71 -2.16 -40.50
C THR A 238 9.52 -3.06 -39.54
N PRO A 239 8.88 -3.76 -38.60
CA PRO A 239 9.56 -4.67 -37.69
C PRO A 239 9.98 -5.98 -38.39
N ILE A 240 11.22 -6.40 -38.12
CA ILE A 240 11.78 -7.69 -38.54
C ILE A 240 11.17 -8.80 -37.69
N LEU A 241 10.52 -9.77 -38.35
CA LEU A 241 10.05 -11.02 -37.74
C LEU A 241 11.26 -11.86 -37.30
N TYR A 242 11.44 -12.03 -36.00
CA TYR A 242 12.28 -13.10 -35.45
C TYR A 242 11.38 -14.26 -35.03
N THR A 243 11.46 -15.37 -35.76
CA THR A 243 10.92 -16.67 -35.34
C THR A 243 11.93 -17.36 -34.42
N PRO A 244 11.60 -17.72 -33.16
CA PRO A 244 12.45 -18.59 -32.37
C PRO A 244 12.15 -20.06 -32.72
N SER A 245 13.20 -20.75 -33.16
CA SER A 245 13.23 -22.19 -33.42
C SER A 245 13.05 -22.98 -32.12
N HIS A 246 12.13 -23.94 -32.14
CA HIS A 246 11.90 -24.90 -31.05
C HIS A 246 13.10 -25.87 -30.92
N HIS A 247 13.75 -25.90 -29.76
CA HIS A 247 14.56 -27.04 -29.33
C HIS A 247 14.04 -27.56 -27.99
N SER A 248 13.27 -28.64 -28.09
CA SER A 248 12.83 -29.49 -27.00
C SER A 248 13.99 -30.36 -26.53
N HIS A 249 14.48 -30.14 -25.31
CA HIS A 249 15.24 -31.14 -24.58
C HIS A 249 14.47 -31.57 -23.34
N ARG A 250 13.94 -32.79 -23.44
CA ARG A 250 13.40 -33.61 -22.36
C ARG A 250 14.57 -34.32 -21.66
N PRO A 251 14.69 -34.27 -20.33
CA PRO A 251 15.35 -35.32 -19.59
C PRO A 251 14.33 -36.12 -18.77
N LEU A 252 14.36 -37.43 -18.97
CA LEU A 252 13.80 -38.45 -18.10
C LEU A 252 14.62 -38.49 -16.80
N SER A 253 13.96 -38.50 -15.64
CA SER A 253 14.56 -38.94 -14.39
C SER A 253 13.49 -39.56 -13.51
N ALA A 254 13.63 -40.87 -13.32
CA ALA A 254 12.81 -41.71 -12.47
C ALA A 254 13.20 -41.51 -10.99
N THR A 255 12.23 -41.59 -10.10
CA THR A 255 12.47 -41.87 -8.68
C THR A 255 11.28 -42.63 -8.11
N PRO A 256 11.47 -43.86 -7.58
CA PRO A 256 10.45 -44.53 -6.81
C PRO A 256 10.63 -44.19 -5.31
N SER A 257 9.53 -43.97 -4.61
CA SER A 257 9.50 -43.94 -3.14
C SER A 257 8.60 -45.06 -2.61
N PRO A 258 8.98 -45.71 -1.49
CA PRO A 258 8.30 -46.89 -0.97
C PRO A 258 7.12 -46.55 -0.06
N ILE A 259 6.16 -47.46 -0.07
CA ILE A 259 4.98 -47.54 0.80
C ILE A 259 5.42 -48.05 2.18
N PRO A 260 4.98 -47.45 3.30
CA PRO A 260 4.96 -48.14 4.58
C PRO A 260 3.55 -48.64 4.90
N THR A 261 3.43 -49.96 4.98
CA THR A 261 2.36 -50.70 5.64
C THR A 261 2.57 -50.67 7.15
N THR A 262 1.56 -50.25 7.91
CA THR A 262 1.35 -50.73 9.29
C THR A 262 -0.14 -50.81 9.57
N SER A 263 -0.64 -52.03 9.60
CA SER A 263 -1.89 -52.45 10.23
C SER A 263 -1.57 -52.95 11.63
N ASP A 264 -2.24 -52.43 12.67
CA ASP A 264 -2.67 -53.32 13.76
C ASP A 264 -3.69 -52.70 14.74
N SER A 265 -4.51 -53.61 15.29
CA SER A 265 -5.41 -53.54 16.47
C SER A 265 -6.64 -52.61 16.44
N ARG A 266 -7.89 -53.09 16.39
CA ARG A 266 -8.70 -54.04 17.23
C ARG A 266 -9.46 -53.39 18.40
N HIS A 267 -10.77 -53.70 18.44
CA HIS A 267 -11.78 -53.60 19.53
C HIS A 267 -12.34 -52.18 19.82
N ASN A 268 -13.64 -51.93 20.07
CA ASN A 268 -14.80 -52.78 20.35
C ASN A 268 -16.14 -51.99 20.24
N VAL A 269 -17.21 -52.69 19.83
CA VAL A 269 -18.66 -52.63 20.17
C VAL A 269 -19.37 -51.26 20.42
N THR A 270 -20.46 -50.97 19.66
CA THR A 270 -21.89 -51.05 20.11
C THR A 270 -22.84 -50.12 19.31
N ALA A 271 -23.79 -50.76 18.61
CA ALA A 271 -25.17 -50.39 18.23
C ALA A 271 -25.59 -48.95 17.88
N ALA A 272 -26.08 -48.74 16.64
CA ALA A 272 -27.53 -48.67 16.28
C ALA A 272 -27.71 -48.21 14.81
N PRO A 273 -28.71 -48.70 14.06
CA PRO A 273 -28.75 -48.54 12.61
C PRO A 273 -29.60 -47.34 12.18
N ARG A 274 -29.09 -46.53 11.23
CA ARG A 274 -29.93 -45.63 10.44
C ARG A 274 -29.70 -45.84 8.95
N ARG A 275 -30.73 -46.44 8.35
CA ARG A 275 -30.95 -46.70 6.93
C ARG A 275 -30.94 -45.37 6.15
N GLN A 276 -30.11 -45.24 5.11
CA GLN A 276 -30.37 -44.32 4.00
C GLN A 276 -29.70 -44.86 2.73
N MET A 277 -30.50 -44.84 1.67
CA MET A 277 -30.28 -45.50 0.39
C MET A 277 -29.24 -44.76 -0.44
N LEU A 278 -28.21 -45.48 -0.91
CA LEU A 278 -27.36 -45.03 -2.01
C LEU A 278 -27.99 -45.48 -3.33
N ALA A 279 -28.24 -44.53 -4.23
CA ALA A 279 -28.52 -44.78 -5.63
C ALA A 279 -27.19 -44.98 -6.38
N GLU A 280 -27.12 -46.03 -7.18
CA GLU A 280 -26.02 -46.34 -8.09
C GLU A 280 -25.97 -45.34 -9.26
N PRO A 281 -24.76 -44.96 -9.74
CA PRO A 281 -24.61 -44.30 -11.04
C PRO A 281 -24.58 -45.33 -12.19
N PRO A 282 -25.13 -45.00 -13.37
CA PRO A 282 -25.12 -45.91 -14.52
C PRO A 282 -23.74 -45.98 -15.21
N PRO A 283 -23.45 -47.08 -15.92
CA PRO A 283 -22.15 -47.33 -16.53
C PRO A 283 -21.95 -46.55 -17.83
N TYR A 284 -20.74 -46.00 -18.01
CA TYR A 284 -20.24 -45.47 -19.28
C TYR A 284 -19.93 -46.62 -20.25
N GLY A 285 -20.58 -46.63 -21.40
CA GLY A 285 -20.25 -47.51 -22.52
C GLY A 285 -19.22 -46.85 -23.44
N GLU A 286 -18.10 -47.54 -23.63
CA GLU A 286 -17.13 -47.30 -24.71
C GLU A 286 -17.68 -47.84 -26.03
N ALA A 287 -17.56 -47.06 -27.11
CA ALA A 287 -17.58 -47.59 -28.47
C ALA A 287 -16.64 -46.76 -29.35
N GLY A 288 -15.68 -47.47 -29.96
CA GLY A 288 -14.69 -46.95 -30.90
C GLY A 288 -15.23 -46.72 -32.31
N PRO A 289 -14.33 -46.48 -33.28
CA PRO A 289 -14.57 -45.61 -34.43
C PRO A 289 -14.96 -46.38 -35.70
N SER A 290 -15.79 -45.74 -36.54
CA SER A 290 -16.05 -46.16 -37.93
C SER A 290 -15.87 -44.97 -38.88
N LYS A 291 -15.15 -45.25 -39.97
CA LYS A 291 -14.79 -44.39 -41.10
C LYS A 291 -15.92 -44.26 -42.12
N GLU A 292 -15.84 -43.16 -42.89
CA GLU A 292 -16.33 -42.92 -44.27
C GLU A 292 -17.87 -42.96 -44.46
N THR A 293 -18.54 -42.02 -45.14
CA THR A 293 -18.30 -41.48 -46.48
C THR A 293 -19.22 -40.25 -46.70
N ALA A 294 -18.84 -39.37 -47.63
CA ALA A 294 -19.55 -38.14 -47.98
C ALA A 294 -20.95 -38.37 -48.60
N SER A 295 -21.90 -37.52 -48.26
CA SER A 295 -23.11 -37.22 -49.05
C SER A 295 -23.67 -35.87 -48.63
N SER A 296 -23.80 -34.98 -49.60
CA SER A 296 -24.33 -33.63 -49.53
C SER A 296 -25.85 -33.61 -49.33
N ASP A 297 -26.33 -32.95 -48.28
CA ASP A 297 -27.70 -32.42 -48.18
C ASP A 297 -27.76 -31.24 -47.19
N PRO A 298 -28.14 -30.02 -47.61
CA PRO A 298 -28.30 -28.88 -46.72
C PRO A 298 -29.76 -28.80 -46.24
N SER A 299 -30.09 -29.59 -45.21
CA SER A 299 -31.37 -29.51 -44.52
C SER A 299 -31.18 -29.03 -43.07
N THR A 300 -31.38 -27.73 -42.89
CA THR A 300 -32.10 -27.09 -41.78
C THR A 300 -32.06 -27.80 -40.42
N LEU A 301 -30.96 -27.66 -39.69
CA LEU A 301 -30.95 -27.83 -38.24
C LEU A 301 -31.20 -26.46 -37.59
N ASN A 302 -32.44 -26.27 -37.13
CA ASN A 302 -32.83 -25.15 -36.28
C ASN A 302 -31.94 -25.09 -35.03
N PRO A 303 -31.14 -24.03 -34.82
CA PRO A 303 -30.59 -23.78 -33.50
C PRO A 303 -31.76 -23.43 -32.57
N HIS A 304 -31.93 -24.18 -31.49
CA HIS A 304 -32.91 -23.86 -30.45
C HIS A 304 -32.74 -22.39 -30.01
N PRO A 305 -33.72 -21.50 -30.27
CA PRO A 305 -33.70 -20.14 -29.77
C PRO A 305 -34.42 -20.18 -28.42
N GLY A 306 -33.71 -20.02 -27.32
CA GLY A 306 -34.41 -20.11 -26.04
C GLY A 306 -33.66 -19.75 -24.77
N ALA A 307 -32.32 -19.76 -24.76
CA ALA A 307 -31.62 -19.12 -23.65
C ALA A 307 -31.71 -17.60 -23.89
N THR A 308 -32.70 -16.97 -23.28
CA THR A 308 -32.81 -15.51 -23.30
C THR A 308 -31.49 -14.93 -22.78
N GLU A 309 -31.02 -13.81 -23.35
CA GLU A 309 -29.78 -13.16 -22.92
C GLU A 309 -29.75 -12.92 -21.39
N GLN A 310 -30.93 -12.81 -20.79
CA GLN A 310 -31.15 -12.75 -19.36
C GLN A 310 -30.71 -14.02 -18.61
N GLU A 311 -31.07 -15.22 -19.07
CA GLU A 311 -30.66 -16.48 -18.45
C GLU A 311 -29.13 -16.66 -18.47
N MET A 312 -28.46 -16.23 -19.54
CA MET A 312 -26.99 -16.26 -19.60
C MET A 312 -26.35 -15.28 -18.60
N ARG A 313 -26.93 -14.09 -18.40
CA ARG A 313 -26.46 -13.14 -17.39
C ARG A 313 -26.68 -13.64 -15.97
N GLU A 314 -27.83 -14.26 -15.71
CA GLU A 314 -28.15 -14.86 -14.40
C GLU A 314 -27.25 -16.06 -14.09
N SER A 315 -27.00 -16.93 -15.08
CA SER A 315 -26.06 -18.05 -14.94
C SER A 315 -24.62 -17.57 -14.68
N PHE A 316 -24.18 -16.52 -15.38
CA PHE A 316 -22.87 -15.92 -15.13
C PHE A 316 -22.76 -15.31 -13.72
N ALA A 317 -23.77 -14.54 -13.29
CA ALA A 317 -23.81 -13.95 -11.95
C ALA A 317 -23.82 -15.01 -10.85
N TRP A 318 -24.56 -16.11 -11.04
CA TRP A 318 -24.58 -17.24 -10.11
C TRP A 318 -23.21 -17.92 -10.00
N ASN A 319 -22.56 -18.19 -11.12
CA ASN A 319 -21.22 -18.78 -11.15
C ASN A 319 -20.16 -17.89 -10.48
N GLU A 320 -20.25 -16.57 -10.69
CA GLU A 320 -19.32 -15.61 -10.06
C GLU A 320 -19.58 -15.50 -8.55
N MET A 321 -20.85 -15.54 -8.12
CA MET A 321 -21.21 -15.60 -6.71
C MET A 321 -20.68 -16.87 -6.03
N GLN A 322 -20.79 -18.03 -6.68
CA GLN A 322 -20.24 -19.28 -6.16
C GLN A 322 -18.72 -19.24 -6.04
N ARG A 323 -18.01 -18.65 -7.02
CA ARG A 323 -16.55 -18.44 -6.92
C ARG A 323 -16.17 -17.52 -5.77
N ALA A 324 -16.92 -16.43 -5.56
CA ALA A 324 -16.69 -15.52 -4.44
C ALA A 324 -16.91 -16.22 -3.09
N GLN A 325 -17.98 -16.99 -2.95
CA GLN A 325 -18.26 -17.77 -1.73
C GLN A 325 -17.17 -18.82 -1.47
N TYR A 326 -16.67 -19.49 -2.51
CA TYR A 326 -15.58 -20.45 -2.38
C TYR A 326 -14.27 -19.77 -1.96
N ALA A 327 -13.93 -18.62 -2.56
CA ALA A 327 -12.77 -17.83 -2.19
C ALA A 327 -12.85 -17.33 -0.74
N GLU A 328 -14.01 -16.86 -0.30
CA GLU A 328 -14.24 -16.45 1.09
C GLU A 328 -14.10 -17.62 2.07
N ALA A 329 -14.68 -18.79 1.74
CA ALA A 329 -14.55 -19.99 2.56
C ALA A 329 -13.09 -20.48 2.64
N HIS A 330 -12.35 -20.41 1.53
CA HIS A 330 -10.93 -20.73 1.48
C HIS A 330 -10.11 -19.79 2.36
N PHE A 331 -10.32 -18.47 2.22
CA PHE A 331 -9.65 -17.46 3.03
C PHE A 331 -9.93 -17.64 4.53
N LYS A 332 -11.19 -17.87 4.92
CA LYS A 332 -11.56 -18.17 6.32
C LYS A 332 -10.87 -19.43 6.85
N ARG A 333 -10.72 -20.47 6.02
CA ARG A 333 -10.01 -21.69 6.40
C ARG A 333 -8.52 -21.42 6.63
N GLU A 334 -7.86 -20.71 5.71
CA GLU A 334 -6.45 -20.32 5.87
C GLU A 334 -6.24 -19.45 7.11
N LEU A 335 -7.13 -18.48 7.36
CA LEU A 335 -7.06 -17.62 8.54
C LEU A 335 -7.15 -18.44 9.85
N ARG A 336 -8.04 -19.44 9.92
CA ARG A 336 -8.13 -20.35 11.07
C ARG A 336 -6.87 -21.20 11.24
N ILE A 337 -6.28 -21.68 10.15
CA ILE A 337 -5.01 -22.42 10.18
C ILE A 337 -3.90 -21.53 10.73
N LYS A 338 -3.75 -20.30 10.21
CA LYS A 338 -2.74 -19.34 10.66
C LYS A 338 -2.95 -18.91 12.11
N ASN A 339 -4.19 -18.66 12.54
CA ASN A 339 -4.48 -18.40 13.95
C ASN A 339 -4.12 -19.60 14.84
N ARG A 340 -4.36 -20.83 14.38
CA ARG A 340 -3.95 -22.04 15.13
C ARG A 340 -2.43 -22.17 15.21
N GLU A 341 -1.69 -21.79 14.17
CA GLU A 341 -0.22 -21.75 14.17
C GLU A 341 0.33 -20.66 15.11
N LEU A 342 -0.25 -19.46 15.06
CA LEU A 342 0.11 -18.36 15.95
C LEU A 342 -0.14 -18.72 17.41
N SER A 343 -1.31 -19.29 17.74
CA SER A 343 -1.62 -19.73 19.11
C SER A 343 -0.63 -20.78 19.63
N LYS A 344 -0.11 -21.67 18.77
CA LYS A 344 0.97 -22.59 19.19
C LYS A 344 2.24 -21.81 19.55
N CYS A 345 2.62 -20.81 18.76
CA CYS A 345 3.80 -19.98 19.02
C CYS A 345 3.66 -19.17 20.31
N THR A 346 2.46 -18.65 20.61
CA THR A 346 2.19 -17.92 21.86
C THR A 346 2.32 -18.83 23.07
N VAL A 347 1.79 -20.07 23.01
CA VAL A 347 1.93 -21.05 24.09
C VAL A 347 3.40 -21.42 24.32
N PHE A 348 4.21 -21.56 23.26
CA PHE A 348 5.65 -21.80 23.39
C PHE A 348 6.40 -20.62 24.02
N CYS A 349 6.07 -19.38 23.65
CA CYS A 349 6.71 -18.20 24.23
C CYS A 349 6.37 -18.01 25.72
N TRP A 350 5.11 -18.26 26.11
CA TRP A 350 4.69 -18.15 27.51
C TRP A 350 5.23 -19.30 28.39
N SER A 351 5.30 -20.52 27.84
CA SER A 351 5.92 -21.66 28.52
C SER A 351 7.41 -21.41 28.81
N GLY A 352 8.15 -20.87 27.83
CA GLY A 352 9.56 -20.49 28.02
C GLY A 352 9.75 -19.41 29.08
N ALA A 353 8.92 -18.35 29.07
CA ALA A 353 8.98 -17.27 30.05
C ALA A 353 8.67 -17.76 31.49
N LEU A 354 7.68 -18.63 31.65
CA LEU A 354 7.34 -19.25 32.94
C LEU A 354 8.46 -20.17 33.43
N GLN A 355 9.10 -20.95 32.55
CA GLN A 355 10.23 -21.81 32.89
C GLN A 355 11.41 -20.97 33.44
N VAL A 356 11.73 -19.84 32.79
CA VAL A 356 12.80 -18.94 33.23
C VAL A 356 12.48 -18.30 34.58
N LEU A 357 11.23 -17.86 34.79
CA LEU A 357 10.78 -17.32 36.09
C LEU A 357 10.83 -18.38 37.20
N LEU A 358 10.47 -19.63 36.90
CA LEU A 358 10.53 -20.73 37.85
C LEU A 358 11.98 -21.03 38.27
N ILE A 359 12.90 -21.08 37.29
CA ILE A 359 14.33 -21.27 37.53
C ILE A 359 14.91 -20.12 38.37
N ALA A 360 14.56 -18.87 38.03
CA ALA A 360 14.99 -17.70 38.80
C ALA A 360 14.48 -17.72 40.25
N HIS A 361 13.22 -18.14 40.46
CA HIS A 361 12.64 -18.27 41.79
C HIS A 361 13.30 -19.38 42.62
N GLN A 362 13.58 -20.55 42.02
CA GLN A 362 14.31 -21.63 42.71
C GLN A 362 15.74 -21.23 43.06
N SER A 363 16.44 -20.48 42.18
CA SER A 363 17.78 -19.97 42.44
C SER A 363 17.81 -18.97 43.60
N ARG A 364 16.79 -18.10 43.71
CA ARG A 364 16.64 -17.18 44.87
C ARG A 364 16.39 -17.90 46.19
N ARG A 365 15.68 -19.04 46.19
CA ARG A 365 15.45 -19.82 47.42
C ARG A 365 16.72 -20.50 47.93
N LYS A 366 17.55 -21.05 47.05
CA LYS A 366 18.81 -21.72 47.46
C LYS A 366 19.84 -20.77 48.08
N LYS A 367 19.80 -19.47 47.73
CA LYS A 367 20.70 -18.45 48.29
C LYS A 367 20.32 -17.97 49.70
N LYS A 368 19.16 -18.35 50.25
CA LYS A 368 18.73 -17.94 51.61
C LYS A 368 19.03 -18.99 52.69
N THR A 369 19.61 -20.13 52.33
CA THR A 369 19.88 -21.26 53.23
C THR A 369 21.38 -21.54 53.43
N LEU A 370 22.23 -20.61 52.99
CA LEU A 370 23.66 -20.51 53.28
C LEU A 370 23.88 -19.16 53.96
#